data_AF-A0A650CHH3-F1
#
_entry.id   AF-A0A650CHH3-F1
#
_cell.length_a   1.000
_cell.length_b   1.000
_cell.length_c   1.000
_cell.angle_alpha   90.00
_cell.angle_beta   90.00
_cell.angle_gamma   90.00
#
_symmetry.space_group_name_H-M   'P 1'
#
loop_
_entity.id
_entity.type
_entity.pdbx_description
1 polymer ?
#
loop_
_entity_poly.entity_id
_entity_poly.type
_entity_poly.pdbx_seq_one_letter_code
_entity_poly.pdbx_strand_id
1 'polypeptide(L)'
;MRIFDANVENGKLVLINKSNKKVLLRLVTLHYQVTAITLEEQRITKTISEDKNIEKEIPPNGKIEVESQLPYLKSISIIYKIDDKTFRDDIEF
;
A
#
# COMPACT_ATOMS: atom_id res chain seq x y z
N MET A 1 -8.62 -13.74 -2.37
CA MET A 1 -8.51 -13.94 -0.91
C MET A 1 -7.49 -12.94 -0.43
N ARG A 2 -7.92 -11.92 0.32
CA ARG A 2 -7.04 -10.84 0.79
C ARG A 2 -6.29 -11.32 2.02
N ILE A 3 -4.96 -11.28 1.98
CA ILE A 3 -4.14 -11.77 3.10
C ILE A 3 -3.51 -10.64 3.91
N PHE A 4 -3.48 -9.43 3.35
CA PHE A 4 -3.06 -8.25 4.08
C PHE A 4 -4.27 -7.47 4.58
N ASP A 5 -4.30 -7.29 5.89
CA ASP A 5 -5.08 -6.23 6.51
C ASP A 5 -4.24 -4.96 6.49
N ALA A 6 -4.86 -3.83 6.19
CA ALA A 6 -4.17 -2.58 5.94
C ALA A 6 -4.92 -1.45 6.63
N ASN A 7 -4.22 -0.63 7.41
CA ASN A 7 -4.77 0.53 8.10
C ASN A 7 -3.81 1.71 7.96
N VAL A 8 -4.36 2.93 8.01
CA VAL A 8 -3.55 4.16 8.03
C VAL A 8 -3.58 4.71 9.46
N GLU A 9 -2.44 4.69 10.13
CA GLU A 9 -2.27 5.16 11.50
C GLU A 9 -1.16 6.21 11.55
N ASN A 10 -1.45 7.41 12.06
CA ASN A 10 -0.48 8.50 12.21
C ASN A 10 0.31 8.83 10.92
N GLY A 11 -0.35 8.78 9.75
CA GLY A 11 0.29 9.03 8.46
C GLY A 11 1.21 7.91 7.98
N LYS A 12 1.11 6.71 8.57
CA LYS A 12 1.81 5.51 8.13
C LYS A 12 0.82 4.45 7.71
N LEU A 13 1.13 3.74 6.64
CA LEU A 13 0.42 2.53 6.27
C LEU A 13 0.94 1.38 7.13
N VAL A 14 0.06 0.74 7.89
CA VAL A 14 0.34 -0.47 8.66
C VAL A 14 -0.24 -1.65 7.90
N LEU A 15 0.61 -2.59 7.50
CA LEU A 15 0.22 -3.84 6.87
C LEU A 15 0.40 -5.00 7.85
N ILE A 16 -0.64 -5.81 8.01
CA ILE A 16 -0.64 -6.99 8.88
C ILE A 16 -0.89 -8.22 8.02
N ASN A 17 0.03 -9.19 8.06
CA ASN A 17 -0.14 -10.47 7.39
C ASN A 17 -1.15 -11.34 8.15
N LYS A 18 -2.37 -11.48 7.62
CA LYS A 18 -3.44 -12.35 8.15
C LYS A 18 -3.39 -13.77 7.60
N SER A 19 -2.44 -14.10 6.72
CA SER A 19 -2.27 -15.49 6.29
C SER A 19 -1.66 -16.35 7.40
N ASN A 20 -1.87 -17.66 7.31
CA ASN A 20 -1.21 -18.66 8.16
C ASN A 20 0.22 -18.99 7.70
N LYS A 21 0.74 -18.29 6.69
CA LYS A 21 2.08 -18.49 6.13
C LYS A 21 2.91 -17.23 6.25
N LYS A 22 4.23 -17.41 6.18
CA LYS A 22 5.17 -16.31 6.02
C LYS A 22 5.06 -15.78 4.58
N VAL A 23 5.09 -14.46 4.43
CA VAL A 23 5.03 -13.79 3.13
C VAL A 23 6.31 -13.02 2.91
N LEU A 24 6.85 -13.06 1.69
CA LEU A 24 7.86 -12.10 1.26
C LEU A 24 7.15 -10.93 0.60
N LEU A 25 7.01 -9.81 1.32
CA LEU A 25 6.61 -8.55 0.71
C LEU A 25 7.72 -8.12 -0.25
N ARG A 26 7.36 -7.50 -1.39
CA ARG A 26 8.32 -7.04 -2.42
C ARG A 26 8.11 -5.59 -2.82
N LEU A 27 6.86 -5.19 -3.04
CA LEU A 27 6.51 -3.85 -3.47
C LEU A 27 5.18 -3.44 -2.83
N VAL A 28 5.12 -2.19 -2.38
CA VAL A 28 3.86 -1.52 -2.04
C VAL A 28 3.78 -0.25 -2.86
N THR A 29 2.78 -0.14 -3.72
CA THR A 29 2.45 1.10 -4.43
C THR A 29 1.36 1.82 -3.66
N LEU A 30 1.63 3.06 -3.29
CA LEU A 30 0.72 3.95 -2.58
C LEU A 30 0.03 4.87 -3.60
N HIS A 31 -1.29 4.89 -3.65
CA HIS A 31 -2.07 5.75 -4.55
C HIS A 31 -2.74 6.86 -3.74
N TYR A 32 -2.36 8.09 -4.03
CA TYR A 32 -2.87 9.29 -3.36
C TYR A 32 -3.84 10.03 -4.24
N GLN A 33 -4.89 10.57 -3.63
CA GLN A 33 -5.77 11.51 -4.29
C GLN A 33 -5.33 12.94 -3.96
N VAL A 34 -4.98 13.72 -4.98
CA VAL A 34 -4.55 15.11 -4.84
C VAL A 34 -5.41 16.04 -5.68
N THR A 35 -5.57 17.28 -5.22
CA THR A 35 -6.19 18.33 -6.01
C THR A 35 -5.11 19.15 -6.69
N ALA A 36 -5.17 19.24 -8.02
CA ALA A 36 -4.32 20.12 -8.81
C ALA A 36 -5.14 21.32 -9.30
N ILE A 37 -4.50 22.48 -9.37
CA ILE A 37 -5.06 23.68 -9.98
C ILE A 37 -4.51 23.77 -11.41
N THR A 38 -5.40 23.89 -12.39
CA THR A 38 -5.01 24.04 -13.80
C THR A 38 -4.62 25.49 -14.10
N LEU A 39 -4.04 25.73 -15.28
CA LEU A 39 -3.73 27.08 -15.76
C LEU A 39 -4.99 27.96 -15.91
N GLU A 40 -6.17 27.34 -16.01
CA GLU A 40 -7.49 27.99 -16.10
C GLU A 40 -8.13 28.21 -14.72
N GLU A 41 -7.35 28.08 -13.64
CA GLU A 41 -7.80 28.18 -12.23
C GLU A 41 -8.87 27.17 -11.82
N GLN A 42 -9.05 26.10 -12.60
CA GLN A 42 -9.98 25.03 -12.26
C GLN A 42 -9.32 24.04 -11.29
N ARG A 43 -10.11 23.54 -10.33
CA ARG A 43 -9.68 22.46 -9.41
C ARG A 43 -10.03 21.11 -10.02
N ILE A 44 -9.02 20.29 -10.25
CA ILE A 44 -9.18 18.92 -10.75
C ILE A 44 -8.59 17.93 -9.76
N THR A 45 -9.23 16.77 -9.64
CA THR A 45 -8.69 15.65 -8.85
C THR A 45 -7.77 14.81 -9.71
N LYS A 46 -6.60 14.47 -9.19
CA LYS A 46 -5.65 13.55 -9.80
C LYS A 46 -5.25 12.47 -8.83
N THR A 47 -4.90 11.31 -9.37
CA THR A 47 -4.21 10.26 -8.61
C THR A 47 -2.71 10.36 -8.90
N ILE A 48 -1.91 10.38 -7.84
CA ILE A 48 -0.46 10.18 -7.95
C ILE A 48 -0.08 8.88 -7.25
N SER A 49 0.98 8.24 -7.72
CA SER A 49 1.41 6.94 -7.20
C SER A 49 2.85 7.03 -6.71
N GLU A 50 3.15 6.32 -5.64
CA GLU A 50 4.48 6.20 -5.06
C GLU A 50 4.82 4.73 -4.84
N ASP A 51 5.94 4.27 -5.38
CA ASP A 51 6.40 2.90 -5.23
C ASP A 51 7.38 2.76 -4.06
N LYS A 52 7.12 1.79 -3.17
CA LYS A 52 7.99 1.39 -2.07
C LYS A 52 8.46 -0.04 -2.28
N ASN A 53 9.69 -0.21 -2.77
CA ASN A 53 10.33 -1.51 -2.83
C ASN A 53 10.68 -1.95 -1.40
N ILE A 54 10.09 -3.06 -0.98
CA ILE A 54 10.22 -3.61 0.37
C ILE A 54 10.54 -5.08 0.20
N GLU A 55 11.80 -5.49 0.25
CA GLU A 55 12.18 -6.91 0.24
C GLU A 55 12.25 -7.42 1.68
N LYS A 56 11.09 -7.68 2.28
CA LYS A 56 11.00 -8.08 3.68
C LYS A 56 10.06 -9.23 3.88
N GLU A 57 10.50 -10.20 4.67
CA GLU A 57 9.66 -11.30 5.09
C GLU A 57 8.82 -10.93 6.32
N ILE A 58 7.54 -11.27 6.27
CA ILE A 58 6.55 -10.98 7.30
C ILE A 58 5.97 -12.32 7.78
N PRO A 59 6.19 -12.71 9.05
CA PRO A 59 5.62 -13.94 9.60
C PRO A 59 4.09 -13.84 9.72
N PRO A 60 3.36 -14.94 9.97
CA PRO A 60 1.93 -14.90 10.29
C PRO A 60 1.64 -13.92 11.43
N ASN A 61 0.63 -13.07 11.26
CA ASN A 61 0.28 -11.94 12.15
C ASN A 61 1.38 -10.90 12.37
N GLY A 62 2.49 -10.99 11.64
CA GLY A 62 3.54 -9.97 11.63
C GLY A 62 3.03 -8.67 11.01
N LYS A 63 3.61 -7.56 11.47
CA LYS A 63 3.32 -6.22 10.95
C LYS A 63 4.52 -5.60 10.26
N ILE A 64 4.24 -4.72 9.30
CA ILE A 64 5.19 -3.79 8.74
C ILE A 64 4.56 -2.41 8.62
N GLU A 65 5.36 -1.39 8.86
CA GLU A 65 4.97 0.01 8.72
C GLU A 65 5.66 0.58 7.48
N VAL A 66 4.87 1.22 6.62
CA VAL A 66 5.31 1.88 5.40
C VAL A 66 4.98 3.36 5.54
N GLU A 67 6.00 4.21 5.50
CA GLU A 67 5.79 5.65 5.58
C GLU A 67 5.02 6.15 4.36
N SER A 68 3.97 6.91 4.62
CA SER A 68 3.20 7.60 3.61
C SER A 68 3.62 9.06 3.56
N GLN A 69 3.92 9.57 2.36
CA GLN A 69 4.39 10.95 2.21
C GLN A 69 3.24 11.97 2.24
N LEU A 70 2.01 11.53 2.01
CA LEU A 70 0.85 12.41 1.87
C LEU A 70 -0.33 11.91 2.72
N PRO A 71 -1.14 12.82 3.28
CA PRO A 71 -2.23 12.45 4.19
C PRO A 71 -3.44 11.78 3.52
N TYR A 72 -3.56 11.89 2.19
CA TYR A 72 -4.73 11.43 1.42
C TYR A 72 -4.45 10.16 0.63
N LEU A 73 -4.04 9.10 1.34
CA LEU A 73 -3.90 7.78 0.75
C LEU A 73 -5.29 7.23 0.41
N LYS A 74 -5.54 6.96 -0.87
CA LYS A 74 -6.82 6.46 -1.38
C LYS A 74 -6.83 4.94 -1.50
N SER A 75 -5.74 4.39 -2.00
CA SER A 75 -5.61 2.96 -2.20
C SER A 75 -4.15 2.55 -2.23
N ILE A 76 -3.91 1.24 -2.17
CA ILE A 76 -2.60 0.63 -2.28
C ILE A 76 -2.66 -0.62 -3.15
N SER A 77 -1.53 -0.94 -3.76
CA SER A 77 -1.28 -2.22 -4.43
C SER A 77 -0.08 -2.88 -3.77
N ILE A 78 -0.22 -4.14 -3.37
CA ILE A 78 0.78 -4.90 -2.62
C ILE A 78 1.20 -6.09 -3.47
N ILE A 79 2.48 -6.17 -3.83
CA ILE A 79 3.07 -7.35 -4.49
C ILE A 79 3.89 -8.14 -3.48
N TYR A 80 3.59 -9.43 -3.36
CA TYR A 80 4.22 -10.34 -2.41
C TYR A 80 4.40 -11.74 -2.99
N LYS A 81 5.20 -12.57 -2.31
CA LYS A 81 5.43 -13.98 -2.63
C LYS A 81 5.07 -14.92 -1.48
N ILE A 82 4.44 -16.04 -1.81
CA ILE A 82 4.21 -17.21 -0.94
C ILE A 82 4.57 -18.45 -1.74
N ASP A 83 5.41 -19.33 -1.19
CA ASP A 83 5.80 -20.60 -1.82
C ASP A 83 6.21 -20.43 -3.31
N ASP A 84 7.10 -19.46 -3.56
CA ASP A 84 7.59 -19.04 -4.90
C ASP A 84 6.57 -18.48 -5.89
N LYS A 85 5.29 -18.42 -5.54
CA LYS A 85 4.25 -17.78 -6.35
C LYS A 85 4.14 -16.30 -5.99
N THR A 86 4.03 -15.46 -7.01
CA THR A 86 3.84 -14.01 -6.84
C THR A 86 2.36 -13.68 -6.90
N PHE A 87 1.91 -12.83 -5.99
CA PHE A 87 0.53 -12.39 -5.86
C PHE A 87 0.47 -10.87 -5.77
N ARG A 88 -0.74 -10.36 -6.00
CA ARG A 88 -1.07 -8.94 -5.88
C ARG A 88 -2.38 -8.79 -5.13
N ASP A 89 -2.39 -7.94 -4.12
CA ASP A 89 -3.60 -7.48 -3.42
C ASP A 89 -3.74 -5.97 -3.62
N ASP A 90 -4.90 -5.53 -4.11
CA ASP A 90 -5.27 -4.11 -4.19
C ASP A 90 -6.29 -3.78 -3.08
N ILE A 91 -6.09 -2.66 -2.40
CA ILE A 91 -6.85 -2.26 -1.20
C ILE A 91 -7.23 -0.79 -1.32
N GLU A 92 -8.51 -0.48 -1.17
CA GLU A 92 -9.03 0.89 -1.10
C GLU A 92 -9.38 1.26 0.36
N PHE A 93 -9.25 2.54 0.69
CA PHE A 93 -9.54 3.15 2.00
C PHE A 93 -10.69 4.15 1.94
#